data_AF-A0A937PLK8-F1
#
_entry.id   AF-A0A937PLK8-F1
#
_cell.length_a   1.000
_cell.length_b   1.000
_cell.length_c   1.000
_cell.angle_alpha   90.00
_cell.angle_beta   90.00
_cell.angle_gamma   90.00
#
_symmetry.space_group_name_H-M   'P 1'
#
loop_
_entity.id
_entity.type
_entity.pdbx_description
1 polymer ?
#
loop_
_entity_poly.entity_id
_entity_poly.type
_entity_poly.pdbx_seq_one_letter_code
_entity_poly.pdbx_strand_id
1 'polypeptide(L)'
;DVDLGAVCVDGDAGEAARLFGESAGRFMVEVAPDKYDEFLRIVRDRPFGEIGKVTAGGRVVIASEGRTVVDVAAADVKAAWQETFDW
;
A
#
# COMPACT_ATOMS: atom_id res chain seq x y z
N ASP A 1 7.00 1.39 4.74
CA ASP A 1 6.44 0.42 5.71
C ASP A 1 4.93 0.40 5.55
N VAL A 2 4.34 -0.77 5.32
CA VAL A 2 2.91 -0.95 5.01
C VAL A 2 2.31 -2.02 5.93
N ASP A 3 1.08 -1.83 6.40
CA ASP A 3 0.29 -2.81 7.13
C ASP A 3 -0.95 -3.23 6.31
N LEU A 4 -1.03 -4.52 5.95
CA LEU A 4 -2.18 -5.08 5.22
C LEU A 4 -3.46 -5.10 6.05
N GLY A 5 -3.36 -4.98 7.38
CA GLY A 5 -4.51 -4.85 8.27
C GLY A 5 -5.35 -3.60 8.00
N ALA A 6 -4.73 -2.55 7.47
CA ALA A 6 -5.37 -1.26 7.20
C ALA A 6 -5.99 -1.15 5.80
N VAL A 7 -5.82 -2.15 4.93
CA VAL A 7 -6.41 -2.16 3.59
C VAL A 7 -7.92 -2.39 3.68
N CYS A 8 -8.71 -1.48 3.11
CA CYS A 8 -10.16 -1.66 3.02
C CYS A 8 -10.49 -2.84 2.09
N VAL A 9 -11.31 -3.77 2.59
CA VAL A 9 -11.77 -4.95 1.85
C VAL A 9 -13.27 -5.12 2.01
N ASP A 10 -13.92 -5.55 0.94
CA ASP A 10 -15.33 -5.97 0.99
C ASP A 10 -15.39 -7.43 1.45
N GLY A 11 -15.87 -7.65 2.67
CA GLY A 11 -15.95 -8.99 3.26
C GLY A 11 -14.61 -9.48 3.83
N ASP A 12 -14.40 -10.80 3.78
CA ASP A 12 -13.16 -11.42 4.24
C ASP A 12 -12.20 -11.66 3.06
N ALA A 13 -10.97 -11.17 3.20
CA ALA A 13 -9.95 -11.27 2.18
C ALA A 13 -8.64 -11.71 2.84
N GLY A 14 -8.11 -12.85 2.37
CA GLY A 14 -6.81 -13.34 2.77
C GLY A 14 -5.67 -12.43 2.30
N GLU A 15 -4.48 -12.67 2.86
CA GLU A 15 -3.28 -11.85 2.64
C GLU A 15 -2.95 -11.62 1.15
N ALA A 16 -2.98 -12.70 0.35
CA ALA A 16 -2.71 -12.60 -1.08
C ALA A 16 -3.73 -11.73 -1.83
N ALA A 17 -5.01 -11.78 -1.45
CA ALA A 17 -6.05 -10.96 -2.05
C ALA A 17 -5.90 -9.48 -1.66
N ARG A 18 -5.47 -9.20 -0.43
CA ARG A 18 -5.14 -7.83 0.02
C ARG A 18 -3.95 -7.24 -0.72
N LEU A 19 -2.94 -8.06 -0.99
CA LEU A 19 -1.68 -7.62 -1.61
C LEU A 19 -1.78 -7.51 -3.14
N PHE A 20 -2.41 -8.48 -3.79
CA PHE A 20 -2.42 -8.61 -5.26
C PHE A 20 -3.80 -8.43 -5.89
N GLY A 21 -4.84 -8.12 -5.10
CA GLY A 21 -6.17 -7.88 -5.64
C GLY A 21 -6.17 -6.70 -6.60
N GLU A 22 -6.91 -6.83 -7.70
CA GLU A 22 -7.01 -5.82 -8.79
C GLU A 22 -8.38 -5.13 -8.82
N SER A 23 -9.12 -5.11 -7.70
CA SER A 23 -10.42 -4.43 -7.61
C SER A 23 -10.34 -2.99 -8.14
N ALA A 24 -11.27 -2.63 -9.01
CA ALA A 24 -11.33 -1.32 -9.65
C ALA A 24 -11.76 -0.21 -8.67
N GLY A 25 -11.48 1.04 -9.04
CA GLY A 25 -11.95 2.22 -8.28
C GLY A 25 -11.18 2.52 -6.99
N ARG A 26 -10.01 1.90 -6.79
CA ARG A 26 -9.11 2.20 -5.67
C ARG A 26 -8.08 3.25 -6.07
N PHE A 27 -7.71 4.11 -5.12
CA PHE A 27 -6.66 5.11 -5.28
C PHE A 27 -5.60 4.90 -4.20
N MET A 28 -4.33 5.03 -4.57
CA MET A 28 -3.22 5.14 -3.64
C MET A 28 -2.78 6.60 -3.60
N VAL A 29 -2.71 7.19 -2.41
CA VAL A 29 -2.42 8.62 -2.22
C VAL A 29 -1.32 8.77 -1.18
N GLU A 30 -0.29 9.52 -1.52
CA GLU A 30 0.70 10.00 -0.56
C GLU A 30 0.27 11.38 -0.04
N VAL A 31 0.25 11.55 1.28
CA VAL A 31 -0.19 12.79 1.92
C VAL A 31 0.92 13.30 2.83
N ALA A 32 1.34 14.54 2.62
CA ALA A 32 2.29 15.19 3.51
C ALA A 32 1.69 15.32 4.93
N PRO A 33 2.47 15.14 6.01
CA PRO A 33 1.94 15.14 7.38
C PRO A 33 1.15 16.40 7.75
N ASP A 34 1.55 17.57 7.25
CA ASP A 34 0.87 18.86 7.47
C ASP A 34 -0.46 19.00 6.71
N LYS A 35 -0.73 18.12 5.76
CA LYS A 35 -1.97 18.04 4.96
C LYS A 35 -2.88 16.88 5.35
N TYR A 36 -2.44 16.03 6.28
CA TYR A 36 -3.15 14.81 6.64
C TYR A 36 -4.57 15.09 7.15
N ASP A 37 -4.72 16.00 8.12
CA ASP A 37 -6.04 16.35 8.68
C ASP A 37 -6.98 16.97 7.65
N GLU A 38 -6.44 17.77 6.74
CA GLU A 38 -7.20 18.37 5.64
C GLU A 38 -7.70 17.28 4.68
N PHE A 39 -6.82 16.35 4.31
CA PHE A 39 -7.16 15.22 3.47
C PHE A 39 -8.22 14.32 4.10
N LEU A 40 -8.11 14.00 5.39
CA LEU A 40 -9.11 13.19 6.12
C LEU A 40 -10.51 13.82 6.06
N ARG A 41 -10.61 15.16 6.11
CA ARG A 41 -11.91 15.86 5.96
C ARG A 41 -12.49 15.72 4.55
N ILE A 42 -11.65 15.57 3.52
CA ILE A 42 -12.10 15.37 2.14
C ILE A 42 -12.61 13.95 1.93
N VAL A 43 -11.94 12.94 2.51
CA VAL A 43 -12.25 11.51 2.28
C VAL A 43 -13.17 10.88 3.32
N ARG A 44 -13.56 11.59 4.39
CA ARG A 44 -14.35 11.08 5.53
C ARG A 44 -15.57 10.21 5.21
N ASP A 45 -16.25 10.48 4.09
CA ASP A 45 -17.48 9.77 3.71
C ASP A 45 -17.21 8.65 2.69
N ARG A 46 -15.93 8.26 2.51
CA ARG A 46 -15.47 7.17 1.63
C ARG A 46 -14.70 6.14 2.44
N PRO A 47 -14.69 4.85 2.04
CA PRO A 47 -13.79 3.88 2.61
C PRO A 47 -12.34 4.28 2.33
N PHE A 48 -11.52 4.39 3.37
CA PHE A 48 -10.08 4.60 3.25
C PHE A 48 -9.37 3.97 4.45
N GLY A 49 -8.07 3.73 4.29
CA GLY A 49 -7.19 3.31 5.37
C GLY A 49 -5.81 3.94 5.22
N GLU A 50 -5.22 4.38 6.33
CA GLU A 50 -3.80 4.73 6.38
C GLU A 50 -2.99 3.43 6.36
N ILE A 51 -2.57 3.01 5.17
CA ILE A 51 -1.91 1.71 5.00
C ILE A 51 -0.43 1.72 5.39
N GLY A 52 0.20 2.88 5.57
CA GLY A 52 1.64 2.93 5.85
C GLY A 52 2.29 4.29 5.69
N LYS A 53 3.62 4.29 5.69
CA LYS A 53 4.48 5.48 5.58
C LYS A 53 5.58 5.29 4.55
N VAL A 54 5.86 6.36 3.80
CA VAL A 54 7.03 6.47 2.94
C VAL A 54 8.27 6.66 3.81
N THR A 55 9.32 5.89 3.54
CA THR A 55 10.58 5.94 4.30
C THR A 55 11.75 6.14 3.34
N ALA A 56 12.86 6.68 3.85
CA ALA A 56 14.08 6.88 3.07
C ALA A 56 14.91 5.58 2.88
N GLY A 57 14.44 4.44 3.40
CA GLY A 57 15.21 3.19 3.47
C GLY A 57 15.36 2.45 2.14
N GLY A 58 14.67 2.87 1.07
CA GLY A 58 14.77 2.24 -0.25
C GLY A 58 14.24 0.80 -0.31
N ARG A 59 13.41 0.40 0.66
CA ARG A 59 12.83 -0.94 0.78
C ARG A 59 11.31 -0.89 0.81
N VAL A 60 10.68 -1.91 0.27
CA VAL A 60 9.26 -2.18 0.40
C VAL A 60 9.10 -3.21 1.51
N VAL A 61 8.66 -2.75 2.67
CA VAL A 61 8.37 -3.59 3.84
C VAL A 61 6.87 -3.62 4.04
N ILE A 62 6.28 -4.82 4.00
CA ILE A 62 4.85 -5.07 4.18
C ILE A 62 4.67 -6.05 5.33
N ALA A 63 3.80 -5.69 6.26
CA ALA A 63 3.42 -6.50 7.41
C ALA A 63 1.96 -6.92 7.35
N SER A 64 1.67 -8.05 7.98
CA SER A 64 0.34 -8.63 8.16
C SER A 64 0.31 -9.26 9.55
N GLU A 65 -0.67 -8.87 10.37
CA GLU A 65 -0.81 -9.39 11.75
C GLU A 65 0.50 -9.28 12.58
N GLY A 66 1.23 -8.18 12.42
CA GLY A 66 2.51 -7.94 13.11
C GLY A 66 3.71 -8.75 12.59
N ARG A 67 3.55 -9.52 11.52
CA ARG A 67 4.63 -10.28 10.86
C ARG A 67 5.01 -9.64 9.55
N THR A 68 6.31 -9.56 9.25
CA THR A 68 6.79 -9.10 7.94
C THR A 68 6.57 -10.20 6.91
N VAL A 69 5.85 -9.88 5.83
CA VAL A 69 5.49 -10.81 4.74
C VAL A 69 6.18 -10.47 3.43
N VAL A 70 6.59 -9.21 3.26
CA VAL A 70 7.45 -8.77 2.16
C VAL A 70 8.53 -7.86 2.73
N ASP A 71 9.78 -8.12 2.37
CA ASP A 71 10.90 -7.23 2.62
C ASP A 71 11.90 -7.33 1.46
N VAL A 72 11.79 -6.38 0.52
CA VAL A 72 12.57 -6.36 -0.71
C VAL A 72 13.08 -4.95 -1.00
N ALA A 73 14.19 -4.82 -1.75
CA ALA A 73 14.63 -3.51 -2.19
C ALA A 73 13.65 -2.95 -3.23
N ALA A 74 13.28 -1.67 -3.10
CA ALA A 74 12.38 -1.02 -4.06
C ALA A 74 12.96 -0.99 -5.47
N ALA A 75 14.30 -0.92 -5.58
CA ALA A 75 15.01 -0.99 -6.85
C ALA A 75 14.79 -2.34 -7.57
N ASP A 76 14.83 -3.46 -6.84
CA ASP A 76 14.67 -4.80 -7.41
C ASP A 76 13.23 -5.01 -7.91
N VAL A 77 12.23 -4.57 -7.14
CA VAL A 77 10.82 -4.63 -7.56
C VAL A 77 10.59 -3.79 -8.81
N LYS A 78 11.17 -2.59 -8.86
CA LYS A 78 11.07 -1.70 -10.01
C LYS A 78 11.74 -2.31 -11.24
N ALA A 79 12.94 -2.87 -11.11
CA ALA A 79 13.66 -3.51 -12.20
C ALA A 79 12.86 -4.70 -12.77
N ALA A 80 12.39 -5.60 -11.90
CA ALA A 80 11.58 -6.76 -12.29
C ALA A 80 10.30 -6.35 -13.04
N TRP A 81 9.65 -5.25 -12.63
CA TRP A 81 8.50 -4.71 -13.34
C TRP A 81 8.89 -4.16 -14.72
N GLN A 82 9.98 -3.40 -14.84
CA GLN A 82 10.40 -2.78 -16.10
C GLN A 82 10.88 -3.80 -17.14
N GLU A 83 11.60 -4.85 -16.72
CA GLU A 83 12.08 -5.94 -17.59
C GLU A 83 10.94 -6.61 -18.36
N THR A 84 9.73 -6.69 -17.79
CA THR A 84 8.56 -7.26 -18.48
C THR A 84 8.12 -6.49 -19.73
N PHE A 85 8.60 -5.25 -19.91
CA PHE A 85 8.29 -4.39 -21.05
C PHE A 85 9.48 -4.19 -22.02
N ASP A 86 10.61 -4.88 -21.78
CA ASP A 86 11.84 -4.76 -22.59
C ASP A 86 11.89 -5.85 -23.67
N TRP A 87 11.09 -5.69 -24.71
CA TRP A 87 10.99 -6.62 -25.86
C TRP A 87 11.68 -6.10 -27.12
#